data_AF-A0A5C1NER0-F1
#
_entry.id   AF-A0A5C1NER0-F1
#
_cell.length_a   1.000
_cell.length_b   1.000
_cell.length_c   1.000
_cell.angle_alpha   90.00
_cell.angle_beta   90.00
_cell.angle_gamma   90.00
#
_symmetry.space_group_name_H-M   'P 1'
#
loop_
_entity.id
_entity.type
_entity.pdbx_description
1 polymer ?
#
loop_
_entity_poly.entity_id
_entity_poly.type
_entity_poly.pdbx_seq_one_letter_code
_entity_poly.pdbx_strand_id
1 'polypeptide(L)'
;MFDPGDGMIFIGDATTHGGRVISGQPNYTVNGLAAAVVGDMVACPKKGHGVCPIIEGHPTIIINGKQAAFHGCHTGCGAQLIASQASMHHLGGDETPTRARALTSAQQYSPQSATPASFTPEGRSTDQKGMWVPVEADFPALIYQTQRRMNDSSAPDMLYKDESKEQIEQYGFDQPFKQSVYHSYPQGYTIHGEDQFSLPVEEHFDRMRGLKSIFSWKGDTQNIFGELVDKFESNQGGHYKSSLLSRALRQDSTTKEFHSSLTSFIKDYLKNNAYILDETILSQSARHLSSSEHAVGLPKFNISNNMANNLINGTVVSVHDIWALEVYADSLERHTETGQIRGSLRYVAQDHFGLDRPDIDHPSFSSINKYELLEGFRSWYLLQHYVGYGYKPVFTDMEFTLDIVED
;
A
#
# COMPACT_ATOMS: atom_id res chain seq x y z
N MET A 1 14.73 -30.81 -3.02
CA MET A 1 13.36 -30.30 -3.18
C MET A 1 13.51 -28.82 -2.96
N PHE A 2 13.31 -28.02 -4.01
CA PHE A 2 13.54 -26.56 -3.93
C PHE A 2 12.43 -25.99 -3.05
N ASP A 3 12.82 -25.39 -1.93
CA ASP A 3 11.84 -24.91 -0.97
C ASP A 3 11.37 -23.52 -1.40
N PRO A 4 10.10 -23.20 -1.16
CA PRO A 4 9.50 -22.02 -1.72
C PRO A 4 9.89 -20.82 -0.84
N GLY A 5 10.98 -20.15 -1.22
CA GLY A 5 11.71 -19.23 -0.34
C GLY A 5 13.12 -18.92 -0.84
N ASP A 6 13.67 -19.81 -1.66
CA ASP A 6 15.03 -19.69 -2.15
C ASP A 6 15.12 -18.60 -3.24
N GLY A 7 16.02 -17.63 -3.04
CA GLY A 7 16.23 -16.52 -3.97
C GLY A 7 17.05 -16.92 -5.21
N MET A 8 16.77 -16.30 -6.35
CA MET A 8 17.56 -16.51 -7.58
C MET A 8 18.96 -15.90 -7.43
N ILE A 9 19.95 -16.54 -8.06
CA ILE A 9 21.37 -16.15 -7.96
C ILE A 9 21.76 -15.20 -9.09
N PHE A 10 22.55 -14.18 -8.75
CA PHE A 10 23.07 -13.18 -9.69
C PHE A 10 24.59 -13.08 -9.64
N ILE A 11 25.19 -12.44 -10.67
CA ILE A 11 26.62 -12.07 -10.63
C ILE A 11 26.89 -11.26 -9.35
N GLY A 12 27.95 -11.65 -8.65
CA GLY A 12 28.39 -11.04 -7.40
C GLY A 12 27.93 -11.76 -6.14
N ASP A 13 26.92 -12.64 -6.23
CA ASP A 13 26.40 -13.40 -5.09
C ASP A 13 27.46 -14.32 -4.48
N ALA A 14 27.33 -14.52 -3.16
CA ALA A 14 28.32 -15.22 -2.37
C ALA A 14 28.12 -16.73 -2.41
N THR A 15 29.12 -17.46 -1.92
CA THR A 15 29.03 -18.91 -1.70
C THR A 15 29.46 -19.26 -0.28
N THR A 16 29.07 -20.44 0.20
CA THR A 16 29.45 -20.94 1.54
C THR A 16 30.97 -21.14 1.71
N HIS A 17 31.74 -21.12 0.63
CA HIS A 17 33.21 -21.14 0.66
C HIS A 17 33.85 -19.74 0.62
N GLY A 18 33.05 -18.68 0.72
CA GLY A 18 33.51 -17.29 0.64
C GLY A 18 33.86 -16.81 -0.77
N GLY A 19 33.53 -17.60 -1.79
CA GLY A 19 33.67 -17.25 -3.20
C GLY A 19 32.50 -16.44 -3.74
N ARG A 20 32.60 -16.01 -5.01
CA ARG A 20 31.57 -15.21 -5.68
C ARG A 20 31.24 -15.71 -7.08
N VAL A 21 29.99 -15.51 -7.49
CA VAL A 21 29.53 -15.70 -8.88
C VAL A 21 30.12 -14.60 -9.75
N ILE A 22 30.71 -14.97 -10.89
CA ILE A 22 31.46 -14.04 -11.76
C ILE A 22 30.98 -14.03 -13.22
N SER A 23 30.04 -14.89 -13.60
CA SER A 23 29.35 -14.81 -14.90
C SER A 23 27.86 -15.06 -14.74
N GLY A 24 27.09 -14.61 -15.72
CA GLY A 24 25.63 -14.63 -15.74
C GLY A 24 25.12 -14.26 -17.13
N GLN A 25 23.80 -14.23 -17.28
CA GLN A 25 23.11 -13.97 -18.54
C GLN A 25 22.86 -12.46 -18.75
N PRO A 26 23.63 -11.76 -19.60
CA PRO A 26 23.59 -10.29 -19.69
C PRO A 26 22.26 -9.73 -20.23
N ASN A 27 21.49 -10.55 -20.96
CA ASN A 27 20.16 -10.17 -21.47
C ASN A 27 19.04 -10.46 -20.47
N TYR A 28 19.36 -11.03 -19.30
CA TYR A 28 18.42 -11.32 -18.23
C TYR A 28 18.99 -10.79 -16.92
N THR A 29 18.72 -9.50 -16.66
CA THR A 29 19.29 -8.78 -15.50
C THR A 29 18.18 -8.36 -14.55
N VAL A 30 18.50 -8.39 -13.26
CA VAL A 30 17.68 -7.77 -12.20
C VAL A 30 18.60 -6.84 -11.45
N ASN A 31 18.21 -5.57 -11.31
CA ASN A 31 19.03 -4.50 -10.73
C ASN A 31 20.40 -4.33 -11.43
N GLY A 32 20.46 -4.54 -12.74
CA GLY A 32 21.70 -4.45 -13.53
C GLY A 32 22.69 -5.60 -13.30
N LEU A 33 22.33 -6.59 -12.47
CA LEU A 33 23.11 -7.80 -12.24
C LEU A 33 22.51 -8.93 -13.07
N ALA A 34 23.36 -9.61 -13.82
CA ALA A 34 22.93 -10.72 -14.67
C ALA A 34 22.61 -11.97 -13.84
N ALA A 35 21.46 -12.59 -14.11
CA ALA A 35 21.07 -13.84 -13.44
C ALA A 35 22.02 -14.98 -13.83
N ALA A 36 22.36 -15.82 -12.88
CA ALA A 36 23.20 -16.98 -13.10
C ALA A 36 22.35 -18.20 -13.46
N VAL A 37 22.82 -18.98 -14.43
CA VAL A 37 22.21 -20.26 -14.80
C VAL A 37 23.21 -21.40 -14.61
N VAL A 38 22.76 -22.64 -14.71
CA VAL A 38 23.64 -23.82 -14.74
C VAL A 38 24.72 -23.65 -15.82
N GLY A 39 25.97 -23.81 -15.41
CA GLY A 39 27.17 -23.62 -16.24
C GLY A 39 27.84 -22.24 -16.12
N ASP A 40 27.21 -21.26 -15.47
CA ASP A 40 27.88 -19.99 -15.12
C ASP A 40 28.95 -20.18 -14.03
N MET A 41 29.93 -19.28 -13.97
CA MET A 41 31.19 -19.48 -13.25
C MET A 41 31.22 -18.81 -11.87
N VAL A 42 31.90 -19.47 -10.93
CA VAL A 42 32.14 -19.03 -9.55
C VAL A 42 33.63 -19.05 -9.25
N ALA A 43 34.16 -17.96 -8.69
CA ALA A 43 35.52 -17.89 -8.18
C ALA A 43 35.55 -18.29 -6.69
N CYS A 44 36.20 -19.41 -6.36
CA CYS A 44 36.32 -19.91 -4.99
C CYS A 44 37.72 -19.65 -4.41
N PRO A 45 37.84 -19.02 -3.22
CA PRO A 45 39.14 -18.69 -2.62
C PRO A 45 39.78 -19.89 -1.88
N LYS A 46 39.09 -21.02 -1.73
CA LYS A 46 39.67 -22.21 -1.09
C LYS A 46 40.83 -22.75 -1.92
N LYS A 47 41.97 -23.01 -1.26
CA LYS A 47 43.19 -23.51 -1.89
C LYS A 47 42.90 -24.81 -2.66
N GLY A 48 43.16 -24.78 -3.97
CA GLY A 48 42.93 -25.92 -4.88
C GLY A 48 41.58 -25.96 -5.59
N HIS A 49 40.65 -25.02 -5.31
CA HIS A 49 39.32 -25.00 -5.94
C HIS A 49 39.26 -24.08 -7.17
N GLY A 50 39.79 -22.86 -7.07
CA GLY A 50 39.86 -21.93 -8.21
C GLY A 50 38.49 -21.53 -8.77
N VAL A 51 38.39 -21.37 -10.10
CA VAL A 51 37.15 -21.06 -10.80
C VAL A 51 36.44 -22.35 -11.19
N CYS A 52 35.15 -22.48 -10.83
CA CYS A 52 34.34 -23.68 -11.09
C CYS A 52 32.91 -23.31 -11.51
N PRO A 53 32.20 -24.18 -12.25
CA PRO A 53 30.84 -23.87 -12.73
C PRO A 53 29.77 -24.12 -11.65
N ILE A 54 28.62 -23.48 -11.81
CA ILE A 54 27.36 -23.87 -11.16
C ILE A 54 26.83 -25.13 -11.84
N ILE A 55 26.49 -26.16 -11.06
CA ILE A 55 26.11 -27.49 -11.58
C ILE A 55 24.66 -27.88 -11.29
N GLU A 56 23.94 -27.05 -10.55
CA GLU A 56 22.57 -27.29 -10.13
C GLU A 56 21.72 -26.03 -10.34
N GLY A 57 20.47 -26.22 -10.75
CA GLY A 57 19.51 -25.15 -10.96
C GLY A 57 18.08 -25.63 -10.74
N HIS A 58 17.13 -24.70 -10.82
CA HIS A 58 15.73 -24.97 -10.60
C HIS A 58 15.14 -25.85 -11.72
N PRO A 59 14.34 -26.88 -11.40
CA PRO A 59 13.91 -27.88 -12.38
C PRO A 59 12.97 -27.35 -13.46
N THR A 60 12.26 -26.24 -13.20
CA THR A 60 11.23 -25.70 -14.11
C THR A 60 11.50 -24.28 -14.60
N ILE A 61 12.49 -23.56 -14.04
CA ILE A 61 12.77 -22.18 -14.44
C ILE A 61 13.94 -22.17 -15.42
N ILE A 62 13.65 -21.75 -16.65
CA ILE A 62 14.59 -21.78 -17.77
C ILE A 62 14.86 -20.35 -18.25
N ILE A 63 16.14 -19.96 -18.25
CA ILE A 63 16.62 -18.69 -18.80
C ILE A 63 17.56 -19.02 -19.95
N ASN A 64 17.26 -18.52 -21.15
CA ASN A 64 18.03 -18.77 -22.38
C ASN A 64 18.33 -20.26 -22.62
N GLY A 65 17.38 -21.15 -22.30
CA GLY A 65 17.50 -22.60 -22.50
C GLY A 65 18.29 -23.35 -21.42
N LYS A 66 18.69 -22.70 -20.32
CA LYS A 66 19.39 -23.31 -19.18
C LYS A 66 18.63 -23.10 -17.86
N GLN A 67 18.76 -24.03 -16.93
CA GLN A 67 18.11 -23.93 -15.61
C GLN A 67 18.70 -22.75 -14.82
N ALA A 68 17.83 -21.92 -14.25
CA ALA A 68 18.23 -20.81 -13.39
C ALA A 68 18.82 -21.32 -12.07
N ALA A 69 19.88 -20.67 -11.57
CA ALA A 69 20.50 -21.02 -10.30
C ALA A 69 19.79 -20.32 -9.14
N PHE A 70 19.57 -21.04 -8.05
CA PHE A 70 18.84 -20.57 -6.87
C PHE A 70 19.68 -20.75 -5.59
N HIS A 71 19.23 -20.12 -4.51
CA HIS A 71 19.84 -20.30 -3.19
C HIS A 71 19.95 -21.80 -2.86
N GLY A 72 21.10 -22.18 -2.30
CA GLY A 72 21.39 -23.58 -1.98
C GLY A 72 21.89 -24.43 -3.17
N CYS A 73 21.76 -23.99 -4.43
CA CYS A 73 22.32 -24.72 -5.57
C CYS A 73 23.84 -24.89 -5.43
N HIS A 74 24.35 -26.03 -5.91
CA HIS A 74 25.76 -26.40 -5.78
C HIS A 74 26.63 -25.96 -6.96
N THR A 75 27.90 -25.74 -6.65
CA THR A 75 28.99 -25.51 -7.62
C THR A 75 29.87 -26.75 -7.76
N GLY A 76 30.66 -26.84 -8.83
CA GLY A 76 31.54 -27.98 -9.10
C GLY A 76 32.60 -28.25 -8.03
N CYS A 77 32.91 -27.26 -7.18
CA CYS A 77 33.82 -27.43 -6.04
C CYS A 77 33.11 -27.86 -4.73
N GLY A 78 31.79 -28.10 -4.78
CA GLY A 78 30.94 -28.48 -3.65
C GLY A 78 30.46 -27.30 -2.79
N ALA A 79 30.71 -26.04 -3.17
CA ALA A 79 30.15 -24.88 -2.46
C ALA A 79 28.68 -24.67 -2.82
N GLN A 80 27.89 -24.14 -1.88
CA GLN A 80 26.50 -23.73 -2.13
C GLN A 80 26.41 -22.23 -2.39
N LEU A 81 25.48 -21.84 -3.26
CA LEU A 81 25.20 -20.45 -3.61
C LEU A 81 24.33 -19.78 -2.54
N ILE A 82 24.70 -18.55 -2.18
CA ILE A 82 24.02 -17.73 -1.18
C ILE A 82 23.42 -16.54 -1.90
N ALA A 83 22.09 -16.55 -2.07
CA ALA A 83 21.37 -15.45 -2.71
C ALA A 83 21.46 -14.21 -1.81
N SER A 84 21.86 -13.08 -2.38
CA SER A 84 21.84 -11.80 -1.66
C SER A 84 20.44 -11.15 -1.64
N GLN A 85 19.49 -11.73 -2.37
CA GLN A 85 18.11 -11.28 -2.52
C GLN A 85 17.17 -12.47 -2.26
N ALA A 86 16.18 -12.34 -1.37
CA ALA A 86 15.24 -13.43 -1.03
C ALA A 86 13.96 -13.31 -1.86
N SER A 87 13.52 -14.41 -2.48
CA SER A 87 12.29 -14.48 -3.28
C SER A 87 11.46 -15.71 -2.85
N MET A 88 10.37 -15.50 -2.10
CA MET A 88 9.41 -16.56 -1.75
C MET A 88 8.48 -16.87 -2.93
N HIS A 89 8.66 -18.02 -3.58
CA HIS A 89 7.51 -18.78 -4.10
C HIS A 89 6.86 -19.48 -2.90
N HIS A 90 5.55 -19.79 -2.85
CA HIS A 90 4.99 -20.86 -2.00
C HIS A 90 3.64 -21.31 -2.54
N LEU A 91 3.58 -22.57 -3.00
CA LEU A 91 2.37 -23.32 -3.35
C LEU A 91 1.84 -24.01 -2.08
N GLY A 92 0.51 -24.02 -1.92
CA GLY A 92 -0.20 -24.32 -0.68
C GLY A 92 -0.32 -25.79 -0.27
N GLY A 93 -0.85 -25.99 0.94
CA GLY A 93 -1.28 -27.25 1.53
C GLY A 93 -2.14 -26.98 2.77
N ASP A 94 -3.37 -27.49 2.72
CA ASP A 94 -4.53 -27.26 3.58
C ASP A 94 -4.48 -28.08 4.88
N GLU A 95 -4.77 -27.50 6.06
CA GLU A 95 -5.38 -28.18 7.22
C GLU A 95 -6.13 -27.17 8.12
N THR A 96 -7.44 -27.41 8.35
CA THR A 96 -8.31 -26.74 9.33
C THR A 96 -8.25 -27.42 10.70
N PRO A 97 -8.54 -26.71 11.82
CA PRO A 97 -9.77 -27.07 12.56
C PRO A 97 -10.48 -25.92 13.33
N THR A 98 -11.78 -25.80 13.03
CA THR A 98 -12.99 -25.73 13.88
C THR A 98 -13.00 -25.21 15.36
N ARG A 99 -13.90 -24.22 15.61
CA ARG A 99 -14.74 -23.87 16.82
C ARG A 99 -14.01 -23.48 18.14
N ALA A 100 -14.47 -22.54 18.97
CA ALA A 100 -15.84 -22.24 19.39
C ALA A 100 -16.01 -20.88 20.11
N ARG A 101 -17.26 -20.40 20.03
CA ARG A 101 -18.13 -19.77 21.05
C ARG A 101 -17.88 -18.36 21.62
N ALA A 102 -18.83 -17.53 21.22
CA ALA A 102 -19.43 -16.35 21.84
C ALA A 102 -19.56 -16.34 23.39
N LEU A 103 -19.44 -15.12 23.94
CA LEU A 103 -20.25 -14.64 25.06
C LEU A 103 -20.67 -13.18 24.82
N THR A 104 -21.99 -12.99 24.83
CA THR A 104 -22.77 -11.76 24.81
C THR A 104 -22.78 -11.07 26.19
N SER A 105 -22.82 -9.74 26.22
CA SER A 105 -23.81 -9.00 27.03
C SER A 105 -23.85 -7.53 26.62
N ALA A 106 -25.01 -7.12 26.11
CA ALA A 106 -25.42 -5.74 25.93
C ALA A 106 -25.91 -5.16 27.26
N GLN A 107 -25.71 -3.85 27.49
CA GLN A 107 -26.64 -3.05 28.25
C GLN A 107 -26.62 -1.59 27.76
N GLN A 108 -27.79 -1.20 27.25
CA GLN A 108 -28.16 0.14 26.79
C GLN A 108 -28.46 1.03 28.00
N TYR A 109 -28.09 2.30 27.92
CA TYR A 109 -28.79 3.38 28.63
C TYR A 109 -28.70 4.68 27.82
N SER A 110 -29.84 5.34 27.65
CA SER A 110 -30.04 6.72 27.19
C SER A 110 -31.46 7.11 27.62
N PRO A 111 -31.84 8.40 27.59
CA PRO A 111 -31.24 9.54 28.28
C PRO A 111 -32.29 10.23 29.18
N GLN A 112 -31.90 11.12 30.09
CA GLN A 112 -32.86 12.06 30.69
C GLN A 112 -32.34 13.49 30.71
N SER A 113 -33.28 14.33 30.33
CA SER A 113 -33.24 15.75 30.01
C SER A 113 -33.25 16.62 31.26
N ALA A 114 -32.46 17.69 31.26
CA ALA A 114 -32.72 18.88 32.07
C ALA A 114 -32.17 20.12 31.36
N THR A 115 -33.05 21.08 31.08
CA THR A 115 -32.74 22.48 30.73
C THR A 115 -33.39 23.39 31.79
N PRO A 116 -33.07 24.69 31.86
CA PRO A 116 -31.83 25.21 32.46
C PRO A 116 -32.15 26.14 33.65
N ALA A 117 -31.30 26.17 34.67
CA ALA A 117 -31.38 27.20 35.70
C ALA A 117 -30.59 28.43 35.23
N SER A 118 -31.31 29.54 35.10
CA SER A 118 -30.82 30.90 34.90
C SER A 118 -29.83 31.31 36.00
N PHE A 119 -28.64 31.76 35.60
CA PHE A 119 -27.68 32.43 36.48
C PHE A 119 -27.37 33.81 35.92
N THR A 120 -27.77 34.84 36.66
CA THR A 120 -27.27 36.21 36.50
C THR A 120 -25.89 36.35 37.16
N PRO A 121 -24.99 37.20 36.63
CA PRO A 121 -23.59 37.22 37.03
C PRO A 121 -23.35 38.20 38.17
N GLU A 122 -22.87 37.70 39.31
CA GLU A 122 -22.21 38.54 40.32
C GLU A 122 -20.91 37.89 40.79
N GLY A 123 -19.81 38.56 40.45
CA GLY A 123 -18.57 38.66 41.20
C GLY A 123 -18.02 37.40 41.88
N ARG A 124 -17.11 36.71 41.18
CA ARG A 124 -15.97 36.08 41.85
C ARG A 124 -14.72 36.12 40.97
N SER A 125 -13.91 37.15 41.21
CA SER A 125 -12.47 37.08 40.96
C SER A 125 -11.92 36.00 41.89
N THR A 126 -11.73 34.80 41.34
CA THR A 126 -10.79 33.82 41.88
C THR A 126 -9.69 33.72 40.85
N ASP A 127 -8.45 33.99 41.24
CA ASP A 127 -7.27 33.77 40.41
C ASP A 127 -7.31 32.37 39.79
N GLN A 128 -7.75 32.26 38.54
CA GLN A 128 -7.72 31.05 37.73
C GLN A 128 -6.29 30.83 37.23
N LYS A 129 -5.31 30.88 38.12
CA LYS A 129 -3.90 30.74 37.77
C LYS A 129 -3.51 29.27 37.88
N GLY A 130 -2.94 28.72 36.80
CA GLY A 130 -2.47 27.34 36.78
C GLY A 130 -3.56 26.28 36.51
N MET A 131 -4.63 26.63 35.80
CA MET A 131 -5.70 25.70 35.44
C MET A 131 -5.74 25.45 33.93
N TRP A 132 -6.23 24.27 33.54
CA TRP A 132 -6.64 24.00 32.16
C TRP A 132 -8.05 24.51 31.94
N VAL A 133 -8.24 25.35 30.93
CA VAL A 133 -9.54 25.89 30.53
C VAL A 133 -9.78 25.59 29.06
N PRO A 134 -11.03 25.30 28.63
CA PRO A 134 -11.34 25.06 27.23
C PRO A 134 -10.93 26.22 26.32
N VAL A 135 -10.42 25.90 25.14
CA VAL A 135 -10.31 26.83 24.02
C VAL A 135 -11.71 27.17 23.53
N GLU A 136 -11.94 28.42 23.15
CA GLU A 136 -13.24 28.86 22.61
C GLU A 136 -13.39 28.38 21.16
N ALA A 137 -14.30 27.42 20.94
CA ALA A 137 -14.57 26.83 19.62
C ALA A 137 -15.90 26.04 19.63
N ASP A 138 -16.45 25.81 18.44
CA ASP A 138 -17.51 24.82 18.23
C ASP A 138 -16.89 23.45 17.91
N PHE A 139 -16.78 22.59 18.93
CA PHE A 139 -16.22 21.24 18.77
C PHE A 139 -17.27 20.19 18.34
N PRO A 140 -16.90 19.17 17.53
CA PRO A 140 -15.58 18.99 16.91
C PRO A 140 -15.36 19.98 15.76
N ALA A 141 -14.19 20.62 15.73
CA ALA A 141 -13.86 21.63 14.74
C ALA A 141 -13.00 21.03 13.62
N LEU A 142 -13.42 21.17 12.36
CA LEU A 142 -12.60 20.77 11.21
C LEU A 142 -11.43 21.75 11.06
N ILE A 143 -10.22 21.27 11.34
CA ILE A 143 -9.02 22.12 11.38
C ILE A 143 -8.09 21.93 10.19
N TYR A 144 -8.24 20.83 9.43
CA TYR A 144 -7.49 20.57 8.21
C TYR A 144 -8.31 19.68 7.28
N GLN A 145 -8.22 19.96 5.97
CA GLN A 145 -8.78 19.11 4.92
C GLN A 145 -7.89 19.16 3.68
N THR A 146 -7.71 18.03 3.00
CA THR A 146 -7.07 17.96 1.69
C THR A 146 -7.92 18.62 0.60
N GLN A 147 -7.31 18.96 -0.54
CA GLN A 147 -8.08 19.44 -1.71
C GLN A 147 -8.98 18.35 -2.29
N ARG A 148 -8.47 17.12 -2.33
CA ARG A 148 -9.25 15.91 -2.64
C ARG A 148 -10.24 15.64 -1.51
N ARG A 149 -11.46 15.25 -1.88
CA ARG A 149 -12.60 15.13 -0.96
C ARG A 149 -12.82 13.68 -0.56
N MET A 150 -13.36 13.49 0.64
CA MET A 150 -13.93 12.23 1.07
C MET A 150 -15.11 11.84 0.15
N ASN A 151 -15.27 10.55 -0.09
CA ASN A 151 -16.34 9.93 -0.87
C ASN A 151 -16.40 10.43 -2.32
N ASP A 152 -15.24 10.70 -2.91
CA ASP A 152 -15.16 11.17 -4.29
C ASP A 152 -15.36 10.02 -5.28
N SER A 153 -16.62 9.68 -5.54
CA SER A 153 -16.99 8.67 -6.54
C SER A 153 -16.70 9.10 -7.98
N SER A 154 -16.20 10.31 -8.20
CA SER A 154 -15.77 10.80 -9.52
C SER A 154 -14.27 10.69 -9.75
N ALA A 155 -13.52 10.23 -8.75
CA ALA A 155 -12.11 9.95 -8.89
C ALA A 155 -11.87 8.88 -9.99
N PRO A 156 -10.80 8.99 -10.79
CA PRO A 156 -10.53 8.07 -11.91
C PRO A 156 -10.51 6.60 -11.51
N ASP A 157 -9.92 6.31 -10.35
CA ASP A 157 -9.81 4.98 -9.74
C ASP A 157 -11.11 4.50 -9.06
N MET A 158 -12.14 5.34 -9.04
CA MET A 158 -13.50 5.01 -8.58
C MET A 158 -14.49 4.80 -9.73
N LEU A 159 -14.07 4.99 -10.98
CA LEU A 159 -14.88 4.70 -12.16
C LEU A 159 -14.95 3.19 -12.41
N TYR A 160 -16.05 2.73 -13.00
CA TYR A 160 -16.26 1.32 -13.33
C TYR A 160 -17.26 1.19 -14.47
N LYS A 161 -17.15 0.08 -15.22
CA LYS A 161 -18.01 -0.23 -16.36
C LYS A 161 -18.09 0.90 -17.38
N ASP A 162 -16.95 1.51 -17.66
CA ASP A 162 -16.81 2.76 -18.41
C ASP A 162 -15.97 2.62 -19.69
N GLU A 163 -15.41 1.43 -19.95
CA GLU A 163 -14.51 1.21 -21.09
C GLU A 163 -14.86 -0.02 -21.94
N SER A 164 -14.72 0.14 -23.26
CA SER A 164 -14.88 -0.93 -24.24
C SER A 164 -13.65 -1.82 -24.38
N LYS A 165 -13.81 -3.00 -24.99
CA LYS A 165 -12.69 -3.91 -25.30
C LYS A 165 -11.65 -3.21 -26.18
N GLU A 166 -12.10 -2.48 -27.19
CA GLU A 166 -11.24 -1.79 -28.16
C GLU A 166 -10.42 -0.66 -27.53
N GLN A 167 -10.91 -0.06 -26.44
CA GLN A 167 -10.15 0.93 -25.67
C GLN A 167 -9.06 0.23 -24.85
N ILE A 168 -9.44 -0.79 -24.06
CA ILE A 168 -8.52 -1.48 -23.15
C ILE A 168 -7.40 -2.22 -23.92
N GLU A 169 -7.70 -2.78 -25.09
CA GLU A 169 -6.70 -3.41 -25.97
C GLU A 169 -5.59 -2.47 -26.45
N GLN A 170 -5.77 -1.14 -26.34
CA GLN A 170 -4.74 -0.17 -26.74
C GLN A 170 -3.72 0.10 -25.63
N TYR A 171 -3.99 -0.34 -24.39
CA TYR A 171 -3.17 -0.01 -23.23
C TYR A 171 -1.90 -0.86 -23.14
N GLY A 172 -0.84 -0.22 -22.67
CA GLY A 172 0.47 -0.82 -22.45
C GLY A 172 1.31 -0.95 -23.73
N PHE A 173 2.63 -0.82 -23.58
CA PHE A 173 3.59 -0.82 -24.70
C PHE A 173 3.46 -2.05 -25.64
N ASP A 174 3.27 -3.25 -25.10
CA ASP A 174 3.14 -4.50 -25.88
C ASP A 174 1.67 -4.97 -26.01
N GLN A 175 0.70 -4.09 -25.71
CA GLN A 175 -0.73 -4.38 -25.77
C GLN A 175 -1.11 -5.70 -25.06
N PRO A 176 -0.74 -5.89 -23.77
CA PRO A 176 -0.89 -7.16 -23.07
C PRO A 176 -2.34 -7.57 -22.81
N PHE A 177 -3.31 -6.71 -23.09
CA PHE A 177 -4.73 -7.04 -23.08
C PHE A 177 -5.20 -7.72 -24.38
N LYS A 178 -4.50 -7.50 -25.52
CA LYS A 178 -4.87 -8.15 -26.79
C LYS A 178 -4.60 -9.64 -26.74
N GLN A 179 -5.56 -10.40 -27.26
CA GLN A 179 -5.38 -11.82 -27.50
C GLN A 179 -4.23 -12.03 -28.49
N SER A 180 -3.22 -12.78 -28.08
CA SER A 180 -2.10 -13.11 -28.97
C SER A 180 -2.57 -14.05 -30.08
N VAL A 181 -2.05 -13.88 -31.29
CA VAL A 181 -2.35 -14.73 -32.44
C VAL A 181 -1.06 -15.14 -33.11
N TYR A 182 -0.83 -16.44 -33.23
CA TYR A 182 0.29 -17.02 -33.94
C TYR A 182 -0.21 -17.75 -35.18
N HIS A 183 0.29 -17.39 -36.36
CA HIS A 183 -0.03 -18.08 -37.61
C HIS A 183 1.20 -18.81 -38.16
N SER A 184 1.08 -20.12 -38.38
CA SER A 184 2.13 -20.92 -39.01
C SER A 184 1.89 -20.98 -40.51
N TYR A 185 2.54 -20.10 -41.28
CA TYR A 185 2.48 -20.13 -42.75
C TYR A 185 2.90 -21.48 -43.37
N PRO A 186 3.94 -22.17 -42.87
CA PRO A 186 4.33 -23.46 -43.43
C PRO A 186 3.32 -24.59 -43.16
N GLN A 187 2.55 -24.50 -42.07
CA GLN A 187 1.66 -25.58 -41.62
C GLN A 187 0.16 -25.22 -41.75
N GLY A 188 -0.16 -23.99 -42.14
CA GLY A 188 -1.52 -23.53 -42.46
C GLY A 188 -2.47 -23.39 -41.27
N TYR A 189 -1.98 -23.36 -40.03
CA TYR A 189 -2.83 -23.22 -38.84
C TYR A 189 -2.60 -21.90 -38.09
N THR A 190 -3.60 -21.51 -37.31
CA THR A 190 -3.56 -20.36 -36.39
C THR A 190 -3.78 -20.86 -34.97
N ILE A 191 -2.96 -20.39 -34.03
CA ILE A 191 -3.13 -20.58 -32.60
C ILE A 191 -3.51 -19.22 -32.01
N HIS A 192 -4.61 -19.19 -31.29
CA HIS A 192 -5.00 -18.04 -30.48
C HIS A 192 -4.54 -18.27 -29.05
N GLY A 193 -3.94 -17.25 -28.45
CA GLY A 193 -3.71 -17.20 -27.02
C GLY A 193 -5.00 -17.01 -26.25
N GLU A 194 -4.89 -16.72 -24.97
CA GLU A 194 -6.03 -16.47 -24.10
C GLU A 194 -6.77 -15.17 -24.46
N ASP A 195 -8.10 -15.23 -24.58
CA ASP A 195 -8.96 -14.04 -24.64
C ASP A 195 -9.37 -13.65 -23.21
N GLN A 196 -8.61 -12.74 -22.61
CA GLN A 196 -8.81 -12.27 -21.24
C GLN A 196 -10.19 -11.63 -21.02
N PHE A 197 -10.83 -11.09 -22.07
CA PHE A 197 -12.16 -10.49 -21.97
C PHE A 197 -13.30 -11.51 -21.90
N SER A 198 -12.99 -12.79 -22.13
CA SER A 198 -13.95 -13.90 -22.15
C SER A 198 -13.80 -14.86 -20.96
N LEU A 199 -12.83 -14.59 -20.08
CA LEU A 199 -12.56 -15.45 -18.94
C LEU A 199 -13.72 -15.42 -17.94
N PRO A 200 -13.95 -16.53 -17.21
CA PRO A 200 -14.85 -16.50 -16.06
C PRO A 200 -14.38 -15.45 -15.04
N VAL A 201 -15.32 -14.82 -14.33
CA VAL A 201 -15.00 -13.81 -13.31
C VAL A 201 -14.15 -14.40 -12.18
N GLU A 202 -14.37 -15.67 -11.85
CA GLU A 202 -13.64 -16.41 -10.83
C GLU A 202 -12.13 -16.49 -11.15
N GLU A 203 -11.78 -16.72 -12.43
CA GLU A 203 -10.39 -16.75 -12.89
C GLU A 203 -9.72 -15.38 -12.71
N HIS A 204 -10.44 -14.29 -12.97
CA HIS A 204 -9.91 -12.95 -12.72
C HIS A 204 -9.67 -12.69 -11.23
N PHE A 205 -10.58 -13.12 -10.35
CA PHE A 205 -10.39 -12.99 -8.91
C PHE A 205 -9.26 -13.86 -8.38
N ASP A 206 -9.06 -15.07 -8.92
CA ASP A 206 -7.93 -15.93 -8.55
C ASP A 206 -6.59 -15.28 -8.92
N ARG A 207 -6.49 -14.67 -10.10
CA ARG A 207 -5.32 -13.88 -10.52
C ARG A 207 -5.09 -12.67 -9.63
N MET A 208 -6.17 -11.95 -9.29
CA MET A 208 -6.12 -10.80 -8.39
C MET A 208 -5.63 -11.20 -6.99
N ARG A 209 -6.12 -12.31 -6.44
CA ARG A 209 -5.63 -12.89 -5.17
C ARG A 209 -4.18 -13.32 -5.25
N GLY A 210 -3.71 -13.74 -6.43
CA GLY A 210 -2.29 -14.01 -6.71
C GLY A 210 -1.36 -12.82 -6.43
N LEU A 211 -1.88 -11.58 -6.45
CA LEU A 211 -1.11 -10.39 -6.10
C LEU A 211 -0.80 -10.26 -4.60
N LYS A 212 -1.38 -11.12 -3.74
CA LYS A 212 -1.14 -11.08 -2.29
C LYS A 212 0.35 -11.09 -1.95
N SER A 213 1.18 -11.81 -2.70
CA SER A 213 2.64 -11.87 -2.48
C SER A 213 3.34 -10.52 -2.68
N ILE A 214 2.76 -9.63 -3.49
CA ILE A 214 3.27 -8.29 -3.81
C ILE A 214 2.75 -7.27 -2.79
N PHE A 215 1.51 -7.44 -2.34
CA PHE A 215 0.88 -6.58 -1.33
C PHE A 215 1.03 -7.11 0.10
N SER A 216 1.85 -8.13 0.37
CA SER A 216 1.89 -8.81 1.67
C SER A 216 2.59 -7.97 2.75
N TRP A 217 1.82 -7.07 3.36
CA TRP A 217 2.21 -6.33 4.56
C TRP A 217 2.61 -7.29 5.69
N LYS A 218 3.77 -7.06 6.31
CA LYS A 218 4.27 -7.88 7.43
C LYS A 218 3.38 -7.71 8.67
N GLY A 219 3.23 -8.78 9.45
CA GLY A 219 2.55 -8.73 10.75
C GLY A 219 1.02 -8.72 10.62
N ASP A 220 0.36 -7.89 11.43
CA ASP A 220 -1.10 -7.97 11.61
C ASP A 220 -1.90 -7.60 10.34
N THR A 221 -1.33 -6.83 9.41
CA THR A 221 -2.05 -6.32 8.22
C THR A 221 -2.01 -7.25 7.00
N GLN A 222 -1.36 -8.42 7.11
CA GLN A 222 -1.14 -9.36 6.00
C GLN A 222 -2.40 -9.88 5.28
N ASN A 223 -3.57 -9.77 5.91
CA ASN A 223 -4.83 -10.26 5.35
C ASN A 223 -5.69 -9.17 4.70
N ILE A 224 -5.36 -7.89 4.89
CA ILE A 224 -6.22 -6.78 4.45
C ILE A 224 -6.43 -6.78 2.95
N PHE A 225 -5.40 -7.09 2.15
CA PHE A 225 -5.56 -7.18 0.70
C PHE A 225 -6.60 -8.23 0.30
N GLY A 226 -6.59 -9.41 0.92
CA GLY A 226 -7.58 -10.45 0.67
C GLY A 226 -9.00 -10.00 1.05
N GLU A 227 -9.15 -9.36 2.22
CA GLU A 227 -10.43 -8.83 2.67
C GLU A 227 -11.00 -7.75 1.72
N LEU A 228 -10.13 -6.92 1.14
CA LEU A 228 -10.51 -5.93 0.14
C LEU A 228 -10.90 -6.58 -1.20
N VAL A 229 -10.19 -7.62 -1.64
CA VAL A 229 -10.58 -8.41 -2.82
C VAL A 229 -11.95 -9.05 -2.60
N ASP A 230 -12.21 -9.63 -1.44
CA ASP A 230 -13.52 -10.24 -1.12
C ASP A 230 -14.64 -9.17 -1.11
N LYS A 231 -14.33 -7.96 -0.60
CA LYS A 231 -15.27 -6.82 -0.63
C LYS A 231 -15.54 -6.36 -2.07
N PHE A 232 -14.52 -6.29 -2.92
CA PHE A 232 -14.64 -5.95 -4.34
C PHE A 232 -15.44 -7.02 -5.10
N GLU A 233 -15.17 -8.30 -4.87
CA GLU A 233 -15.90 -9.46 -5.43
C GLU A 233 -17.38 -9.46 -5.06
N SER A 234 -17.75 -8.93 -3.88
CA SER A 234 -19.17 -8.76 -3.52
C SER A 234 -19.95 -7.82 -4.45
N ASN A 235 -19.25 -6.99 -5.23
CA ASN A 235 -19.77 -6.01 -6.18
C ASN A 235 -20.78 -5.01 -5.58
N GLN A 236 -20.72 -4.78 -4.27
CA GLN A 236 -21.59 -3.81 -3.59
C GLN A 236 -20.97 -2.41 -3.56
N GLY A 237 -19.65 -2.31 -3.79
CA GLY A 237 -18.87 -1.09 -3.57
C GLY A 237 -18.98 -0.61 -2.13
N GLY A 238 -18.98 0.71 -1.96
CA GLY A 238 -19.14 1.36 -0.66
C GLY A 238 -17.84 1.36 0.15
N HIS A 239 -17.95 1.23 1.46
CA HIS A 239 -16.84 1.44 2.38
C HIS A 239 -16.30 0.14 2.96
N TYR A 240 -14.98 0.11 3.12
CA TYR A 240 -14.25 -0.88 3.88
C TYR A 240 -13.54 -0.19 5.05
N LYS A 241 -13.67 -0.77 6.25
CA LYS A 241 -13.05 -0.25 7.48
C LYS A 241 -12.28 -1.36 8.16
N SER A 242 -11.05 -1.05 8.58
CA SER A 242 -10.24 -1.97 9.38
C SER A 242 -9.55 -1.23 10.52
N SER A 243 -9.70 -1.77 11.73
CA SER A 243 -8.97 -1.27 12.90
C SER A 243 -7.46 -1.49 12.76
N LEU A 244 -7.04 -2.47 11.96
CA LEU A 244 -5.64 -2.76 11.67
C LEU A 244 -5.05 -1.67 10.77
N LEU A 245 -5.74 -1.28 9.68
CA LEU A 245 -5.34 -0.15 8.84
C LEU A 245 -5.26 1.15 9.64
N SER A 246 -6.30 1.43 10.42
CA SER A 246 -6.35 2.65 11.24
C SER A 246 -5.19 2.74 12.23
N ARG A 247 -4.84 1.61 12.87
CA ARG A 247 -3.71 1.54 13.80
C ARG A 247 -2.36 1.66 13.08
N ALA A 248 -2.20 1.01 11.93
CA ALA A 248 -0.97 1.05 11.17
C ALA A 248 -0.69 2.47 10.65
N LEU A 249 -1.70 3.14 10.08
CA LEU A 249 -1.56 4.55 9.67
C LEU A 249 -1.22 5.44 10.87
N ARG A 250 -1.94 5.27 12.00
CA ARG A 250 -1.66 6.02 13.24
C ARG A 250 -0.21 5.89 13.72
N GLN A 251 0.41 4.73 13.53
CA GLN A 251 1.75 4.43 14.05
C GLN A 251 2.88 4.78 13.07
N ASP A 252 2.57 5.07 11.81
CA ASP A 252 3.55 5.40 10.77
C ASP A 252 4.33 6.70 11.10
N SER A 253 5.58 6.77 10.65
CA SER A 253 6.44 7.93 10.90
C SER A 253 5.92 9.19 10.18
N THR A 254 5.37 9.06 8.99
CA THR A 254 4.81 10.19 8.23
C THR A 254 3.60 10.79 8.94
N THR A 255 2.76 9.96 9.56
CA THR A 255 1.66 10.43 10.42
C THR A 255 2.17 11.19 11.62
N LYS A 256 3.24 10.74 12.26
CA LYS A 256 3.86 11.43 13.40
C LYS A 256 4.47 12.77 12.99
N GLU A 257 5.12 12.82 11.84
CA GLU A 257 5.69 14.06 11.26
C GLU A 257 4.58 15.06 10.94
N PHE A 258 3.54 14.61 10.23
CA PHE A 258 2.37 15.42 9.90
C PHE A 258 1.67 15.94 11.16
N HIS A 259 1.43 15.06 12.14
CA HIS A 259 0.82 15.43 13.42
C HIS A 259 1.65 16.46 14.19
N SER A 260 2.99 16.32 14.18
CA SER A 260 3.88 17.29 14.85
C SER A 260 3.81 18.66 14.20
N SER A 261 3.85 18.71 12.86
CA SER A 261 3.74 19.98 12.12
C SER A 261 2.39 20.66 12.33
N LEU A 262 1.29 19.90 12.20
CA LEU A 262 -0.05 20.43 12.43
C LEU A 262 -0.23 20.92 13.88
N THR A 263 0.28 20.17 14.85
CA THR A 263 0.22 20.56 16.27
C THR A 263 1.02 21.84 16.54
N SER A 264 2.21 21.99 15.93
CA SER A 264 2.98 23.23 16.03
C SER A 264 2.20 24.42 15.49
N PHE A 265 1.59 24.25 14.31
CA PHE A 265 0.75 25.28 13.70
C PHE A 265 -0.45 25.66 14.59
N ILE A 266 -1.19 24.70 15.14
CA ILE A 266 -2.33 24.96 16.03
C ILE A 266 -1.89 25.76 17.26
N LYS A 267 -0.75 25.40 17.86
CA LYS A 267 -0.20 26.10 19.03
C LYS A 267 0.07 27.58 18.72
N ASP A 268 0.74 27.86 17.60
CA ASP A 268 1.03 29.23 17.18
C ASP A 268 -0.24 29.99 16.80
N TYR A 269 -1.16 29.33 16.10
CA TYR A 269 -2.46 29.89 15.74
C TYR A 269 -3.22 30.35 16.99
N LEU A 270 -3.39 29.47 17.99
CA LEU A 270 -4.15 29.78 19.19
C LEU A 270 -3.51 30.92 19.98
N LYS A 271 -2.18 30.92 20.12
CA LYS A 271 -1.46 32.01 20.81
C LYS A 271 -1.69 33.37 20.13
N ASN A 272 -1.72 33.39 18.80
CA ASN A 272 -1.91 34.62 18.02
C ASN A 272 -3.38 35.06 17.93
N ASN A 273 -4.34 34.16 18.20
CA ASN A 273 -5.78 34.42 18.11
C ASN A 273 -6.46 34.38 19.48
N ALA A 274 -5.77 34.80 20.55
CA ALA A 274 -6.30 34.87 21.90
C ALA A 274 -6.95 33.56 22.40
N TYR A 275 -6.47 32.42 21.92
CA TYR A 275 -6.99 31.08 22.19
C TYR A 275 -8.45 30.87 21.78
N ILE A 276 -8.83 31.47 20.66
CA ILE A 276 -10.08 31.24 19.92
C ILE A 276 -9.74 30.42 18.67
N LEU A 277 -10.50 29.36 18.41
CA LEU A 277 -10.38 28.54 17.20
C LEU A 277 -11.54 28.86 16.25
N ASP A 278 -11.36 29.88 15.42
CA ASP A 278 -12.35 30.28 14.41
C ASP A 278 -12.21 29.51 13.08
N GLU A 279 -13.15 29.75 12.17
CA GLU A 279 -13.26 29.10 10.86
C GLU A 279 -12.04 29.31 9.93
N THR A 280 -11.22 30.33 10.15
CA THR A 280 -10.07 30.62 9.29
C THR A 280 -8.94 29.60 9.48
N ILE A 281 -8.92 28.85 10.58
CA ILE A 281 -7.96 27.78 10.88
C ILE A 281 -7.83 26.80 9.71
N LEU A 282 -8.95 26.43 9.08
CA LEU A 282 -8.99 25.44 8.01
C LEU A 282 -8.16 25.88 6.80
N SER A 283 -8.35 27.14 6.38
CA SER A 283 -7.60 27.70 5.24
C SER A 283 -6.13 27.98 5.58
N GLN A 284 -5.82 28.29 6.85
CA GLN A 284 -4.48 28.62 7.30
C GLN A 284 -3.62 27.37 7.50
N SER A 285 -4.18 26.31 8.09
CA SER A 285 -3.49 25.02 8.28
C SER A 285 -3.14 24.39 6.93
N ALA A 286 -4.08 24.41 5.97
CA ALA A 286 -3.87 23.90 4.63
C ALA A 286 -2.70 24.62 3.94
N ARG A 287 -2.67 25.97 4.03
CA ARG A 287 -1.58 26.79 3.48
C ARG A 287 -0.24 26.52 4.17
N HIS A 288 -0.23 26.39 5.49
CA HIS A 288 0.98 26.11 6.26
C HIS A 288 1.61 24.78 5.83
N LEU A 289 0.80 23.71 5.83
CA LEU A 289 1.26 22.36 5.50
C LEU A 289 1.60 22.17 4.01
N SER A 290 1.13 23.05 3.13
CA SER A 290 1.52 23.08 1.71
C SER A 290 2.68 24.03 1.38
N SER A 291 3.17 24.81 2.35
CA SER A 291 4.21 25.83 2.10
C SER A 291 5.60 25.19 1.95
N SER A 292 6.48 25.76 1.13
CA SER A 292 7.83 25.20 0.92
C SER A 292 8.70 25.14 2.18
N GLU A 293 8.40 25.93 3.19
CA GLU A 293 9.13 25.99 4.47
C GLU A 293 8.65 24.93 5.47
N HIS A 294 7.37 24.54 5.40
CA HIS A 294 6.73 23.62 6.35
C HIS A 294 6.04 22.44 5.64
N ALA A 295 6.41 22.16 4.40
CA ALA A 295 5.81 21.10 3.60
C ALA A 295 6.06 19.75 4.27
N VAL A 296 4.98 19.12 4.72
CA VAL A 296 5.00 17.74 5.20
C VAL A 296 4.09 16.92 4.30
N GLY A 297 4.57 15.75 3.89
CA GLY A 297 3.76 14.80 3.13
C GLY A 297 2.53 14.39 3.93
N LEU A 298 1.45 14.03 3.23
CA LEU A 298 0.29 13.45 3.89
C LEU A 298 0.69 12.16 4.63
N PRO A 299 -0.02 11.81 5.72
CA PRO A 299 0.05 10.50 6.33
C PRO A 299 -0.04 9.43 5.26
N LYS A 300 0.91 8.51 5.27
CA LYS A 300 1.00 7.42 4.32
C LYS A 300 1.63 6.22 4.99
N PHE A 301 1.62 5.09 4.32
CA PHE A 301 2.26 3.91 4.84
C PHE A 301 3.62 3.75 4.19
N ASN A 302 4.70 3.89 4.94
CA ASN A 302 6.03 3.62 4.41
C ASN A 302 6.31 2.11 4.43
N ILE A 303 6.16 1.42 3.29
CA ILE A 303 6.63 0.04 3.19
C ILE A 303 8.15 0.06 2.98
N SER A 304 8.92 -0.25 4.03
CA SER A 304 10.35 -0.57 3.85
C SER A 304 10.50 -2.03 3.40
N ASN A 305 11.07 -2.24 2.21
CA ASN A 305 12.11 -3.22 1.87
C ASN A 305 12.32 -3.28 0.33
N ASN A 306 13.57 -3.47 -0.08
CA ASN A 306 14.08 -3.45 -1.46
C ASN A 306 13.16 -4.05 -2.55
N MET A 307 13.21 -3.43 -3.73
CA MET A 307 12.42 -3.65 -4.97
C MET A 307 10.99 -3.09 -4.98
N ALA A 308 10.39 -2.85 -3.81
CA ALA A 308 9.09 -2.19 -3.66
C ALA A 308 9.15 -0.64 -3.76
N ASN A 309 10.34 -0.02 -3.67
CA ASN A 309 10.46 1.45 -3.72
C ASN A 309 10.02 2.08 -5.05
N ASN A 310 9.88 1.28 -6.11
CA ASN A 310 9.37 1.75 -7.38
C ASN A 310 7.88 1.42 -7.55
N LEU A 311 7.43 0.21 -7.18
CA LEU A 311 6.04 -0.28 -7.34
C LEU A 311 4.99 0.46 -6.50
N ILE A 312 5.38 1.50 -5.78
CA ILE A 312 4.50 2.11 -4.78
C ILE A 312 4.65 3.64 -4.67
N ASN A 313 5.18 4.30 -5.71
CA ASN A 313 5.25 5.77 -5.74
C ASN A 313 3.98 6.48 -6.26
N GLY A 314 2.82 5.81 -6.24
CA GLY A 314 1.55 6.54 -6.21
C GLY A 314 0.48 6.18 -7.25
N THR A 315 0.11 4.91 -7.36
CA THR A 315 -1.02 4.58 -8.25
C THR A 315 -1.79 3.31 -7.83
N VAL A 316 -1.11 2.32 -7.26
CA VAL A 316 -1.78 1.06 -6.91
C VAL A 316 -2.02 0.89 -5.42
N VAL A 317 -3.28 1.08 -5.05
CA VAL A 317 -4.05 0.38 -4.03
C VAL A 317 -3.28 -0.51 -3.02
N SER A 318 -3.24 -0.01 -1.79
CA SER A 318 -3.84 -0.65 -0.61
C SER A 318 -3.51 0.20 0.62
N VAL A 319 -3.64 1.52 0.47
CA VAL A 319 -3.25 2.53 1.45
C VAL A 319 -1.74 2.81 1.50
N HIS A 320 -1.07 2.98 0.36
CA HIS A 320 0.32 3.47 0.37
C HIS A 320 0.42 5.00 0.28
N ASP A 321 -0.61 5.66 -0.22
CA ASP A 321 -0.91 7.08 -0.04
C ASP A 321 -2.36 7.20 0.46
N ILE A 322 -2.82 8.41 0.79
CA ILE A 322 -4.24 8.66 1.10
C ILE A 322 -4.83 9.60 0.05
N TRP A 323 -6.01 9.26 -0.48
CA TRP A 323 -6.74 10.13 -1.40
C TRP A 323 -7.18 11.41 -0.71
N ALA A 324 -7.79 11.29 0.47
CA ALA A 324 -8.33 12.40 1.23
C ALA A 324 -8.03 12.27 2.74
N LEU A 325 -7.88 13.42 3.39
CA LEU A 325 -7.70 13.53 4.84
C LEU A 325 -8.52 14.70 5.38
N GLU A 326 -9.24 14.42 6.46
CA GLU A 326 -9.85 15.40 7.35
C GLU A 326 -9.28 15.24 8.75
N VAL A 327 -8.93 16.36 9.40
CA VAL A 327 -8.51 16.36 10.80
C VAL A 327 -9.45 17.28 11.59
N TYR A 328 -10.03 16.71 12.64
CA TYR A 328 -10.89 17.40 13.57
C TYR A 328 -10.17 17.60 14.90
N ALA A 329 -10.26 18.79 15.47
CA ALA A 329 -10.04 18.95 16.90
C ALA A 329 -11.31 18.51 17.61
N ASP A 330 -11.26 17.42 18.38
CA ASP A 330 -12.42 16.98 19.18
C ASP A 330 -12.48 17.72 20.52
N SER A 331 -11.32 18.16 21.03
CA SER A 331 -11.21 18.99 22.24
C SER A 331 -9.87 19.72 22.27
N LEU A 332 -9.84 20.98 22.72
CA LEU A 332 -8.61 21.70 23.03
C LEU A 332 -8.76 22.48 24.35
N GLU A 333 -7.71 22.47 25.17
CA GLU A 333 -7.62 23.22 26.41
C GLU A 333 -6.30 23.98 26.44
N ARG A 334 -6.31 25.16 27.08
CA ARG A 334 -5.10 25.92 27.39
C ARG A 334 -4.83 25.96 28.88
N HIS A 335 -3.55 25.95 29.24
CA HIS A 335 -3.16 26.24 30.61
C HIS A 335 -3.07 27.76 30.84
N THR A 336 -3.78 28.28 31.83
CA THR A 336 -3.95 29.73 32.04
C THR A 336 -2.68 30.47 32.46
N GLU A 337 -1.69 29.75 32.99
CA GLU A 337 -0.42 30.35 33.43
C GLU A 337 0.72 30.16 32.44
N THR A 338 0.81 28.98 31.80
CA THR A 338 1.93 28.64 30.91
C THR A 338 1.60 28.83 29.43
N GLY A 339 0.31 28.95 29.07
CA GLY A 339 -0.13 29.04 27.67
C GLY A 339 0.03 27.74 26.88
N GLN A 340 0.38 26.64 27.56
CA GLN A 340 0.50 25.32 26.96
C GLN A 340 -0.86 24.83 26.46
N ILE A 341 -0.86 24.03 25.40
CA ILE A 341 -2.08 23.47 24.81
C ILE A 341 -2.07 21.95 24.95
N ARG A 342 -3.24 21.39 25.27
CA ARG A 342 -3.49 19.95 25.20
C ARG A 342 -4.85 19.68 24.56
N GLY A 343 -5.05 18.45 24.10
CA GLY A 343 -6.31 18.06 23.50
C GLY A 343 -6.19 16.82 22.65
N SER A 344 -7.20 16.58 21.82
CA SER A 344 -7.27 15.40 20.97
C SER A 344 -7.64 15.80 19.54
N LEU A 345 -6.90 15.22 18.59
CA LEU A 345 -7.11 15.39 17.16
C LEU A 345 -7.56 14.05 16.56
N ARG A 346 -8.71 14.04 15.90
CA ARG A 346 -9.26 12.88 15.20
C ARG A 346 -9.01 13.00 13.71
N TYR A 347 -8.32 12.01 13.18
CA TYR A 347 -7.94 11.88 11.79
C TYR A 347 -8.93 10.95 11.10
N VAL A 348 -9.49 11.42 10.00
CA VAL A 348 -10.35 10.64 9.11
C VAL A 348 -9.70 10.65 7.74
N ALA A 349 -9.06 9.53 7.38
CA ALA A 349 -8.39 9.35 6.11
C ALA A 349 -9.17 8.38 5.23
N GLN A 350 -9.13 8.60 3.92
CA GLN A 350 -9.72 7.70 2.94
C GLN A 350 -8.79 7.54 1.74
N ASP A 351 -8.75 6.32 1.22
CA ASP A 351 -8.10 5.97 -0.04
C ASP A 351 -9.02 5.05 -0.87
N HIS A 352 -8.67 4.73 -2.10
CA HIS A 352 -9.48 3.93 -3.00
C HIS A 352 -8.90 2.52 -3.21
N PHE A 353 -9.79 1.54 -3.30
CA PHE A 353 -9.49 0.21 -3.79
C PHE A 353 -10.11 0.06 -5.19
N GLY A 354 -9.38 0.56 -6.16
CA GLY A 354 -9.68 0.53 -7.58
C GLY A 354 -8.46 0.98 -8.38
N LEU A 355 -8.42 0.65 -9.66
CA LEU A 355 -7.36 1.09 -10.57
C LEU A 355 -7.87 2.21 -11.47
N ASP A 356 -6.96 3.01 -12.03
CA ASP A 356 -7.21 3.95 -13.10
C ASP A 356 -6.29 3.66 -14.30
N ARG A 357 -6.52 4.37 -15.42
CA ARG A 357 -5.73 4.12 -16.64
C ARG A 357 -4.21 4.28 -16.44
N PRO A 358 -3.70 5.34 -15.77
CA PRO A 358 -2.29 5.43 -15.42
C PRO A 358 -1.70 4.20 -14.71
N ASP A 359 -2.50 3.38 -14.01
CA ASP A 359 -2.02 2.12 -13.43
C ASP A 359 -1.64 1.06 -14.46
N ILE A 360 -2.28 1.03 -15.63
CA ILE A 360 -2.13 -0.08 -16.58
C ILE A 360 -1.67 0.34 -17.98
N ASP A 361 -1.61 1.64 -18.26
CA ASP A 361 -1.25 2.16 -19.57
C ASP A 361 0.13 2.81 -19.52
N HIS A 362 1.18 1.97 -19.52
CA HIS A 362 2.56 2.43 -19.62
C HIS A 362 3.07 2.34 -21.08
N PRO A 363 3.11 3.46 -21.83
CA PRO A 363 3.35 3.45 -23.28
C PRO A 363 4.83 3.31 -23.67
N SER A 364 5.75 3.20 -22.71
CA SER A 364 7.20 3.12 -22.98
C SER A 364 7.82 1.89 -22.33
N PHE A 365 8.75 1.27 -23.05
CA PHE A 365 9.56 0.20 -22.49
C PHE A 365 10.40 0.65 -21.27
N SER A 366 10.73 1.94 -21.16
CA SER A 366 11.49 2.52 -20.05
C SER A 366 10.63 2.92 -18.85
N SER A 367 9.30 2.78 -18.91
CA SER A 367 8.43 3.09 -17.78
C SER A 367 8.72 2.17 -16.61
N ILE A 368 8.87 2.78 -15.43
CA ILE A 368 9.01 2.07 -14.16
C ILE A 368 7.62 1.53 -13.79
N ASN A 369 7.52 0.30 -13.27
CA ASN A 369 6.28 -0.35 -12.79
C ASN A 369 5.19 -0.65 -13.83
N LYS A 370 5.51 -1.45 -14.84
CA LYS A 370 4.53 -1.94 -15.82
C LYS A 370 3.57 -2.96 -15.19
N TYR A 371 2.60 -2.51 -14.40
CA TYR A 371 1.66 -3.38 -13.70
C TYR A 371 0.80 -4.19 -14.69
N GLU A 372 0.60 -3.70 -15.91
CA GLU A 372 -0.08 -4.42 -16.98
C GLU A 372 0.64 -5.71 -17.42
N LEU A 373 1.90 -5.91 -17.05
CA LEU A 373 2.59 -7.19 -17.27
C LEU A 373 2.21 -8.25 -16.24
N LEU A 374 1.60 -7.85 -15.14
CA LEU A 374 1.11 -8.75 -14.09
C LEU A 374 -0.35 -9.11 -14.36
N GLU A 375 -0.64 -10.40 -14.48
CA GLU A 375 -1.98 -10.90 -14.81
C GLU A 375 -3.05 -10.53 -13.78
N GLY A 376 -2.69 -10.41 -12.50
CA GLY A 376 -3.62 -9.97 -11.46
C GLY A 376 -4.08 -8.53 -11.65
N PHE A 377 -3.18 -7.64 -12.09
CA PHE A 377 -3.50 -6.25 -12.37
C PHE A 377 -4.35 -6.08 -13.62
N ARG A 378 -4.03 -6.81 -14.69
CA ARG A 378 -4.90 -6.88 -15.87
C ARG A 378 -6.29 -7.38 -15.50
N SER A 379 -6.38 -8.42 -14.67
CA SER A 379 -7.65 -8.98 -14.23
C SER A 379 -8.45 -7.99 -13.38
N TRP A 380 -7.79 -7.29 -12.45
CA TRP A 380 -8.41 -6.24 -11.66
C TRP A 380 -8.98 -5.12 -12.55
N TYR A 381 -8.18 -4.60 -13.47
CA TYR A 381 -8.61 -3.53 -14.37
C TYR A 381 -9.79 -3.95 -15.23
N LEU A 382 -9.74 -5.17 -15.78
CA LEU A 382 -10.85 -5.74 -16.55
C LEU A 382 -12.10 -5.86 -15.68
N LEU A 383 -12.01 -6.46 -14.49
CA LEU A 383 -13.14 -6.61 -13.57
C LEU A 383 -13.82 -5.25 -13.30
N GLN A 384 -13.04 -4.19 -13.10
CA GLN A 384 -13.55 -2.85 -12.82
C GLN A 384 -14.10 -2.11 -14.05
N HIS A 385 -13.29 -1.89 -15.08
CA HIS A 385 -13.58 -0.95 -16.16
C HIS A 385 -14.27 -1.57 -17.37
N TYR A 386 -13.98 -2.84 -17.67
CA TYR A 386 -14.54 -3.46 -18.87
C TYR A 386 -16.07 -3.55 -18.76
N VAL A 387 -16.76 -3.00 -19.76
CA VAL A 387 -18.23 -2.99 -19.83
C VAL A 387 -18.88 -4.38 -19.73
N GLY A 388 -18.13 -5.46 -19.99
CA GLY A 388 -18.57 -6.84 -19.83
C GLY A 388 -18.62 -7.34 -18.38
N TYR A 389 -17.90 -6.72 -17.44
CA TYR A 389 -17.88 -7.07 -16.02
C TYR A 389 -18.51 -5.97 -15.15
N GLY A 390 -17.76 -4.93 -14.80
CA GLY A 390 -18.27 -3.75 -14.09
C GLY A 390 -18.39 -3.92 -12.57
N TYR A 391 -17.33 -4.44 -11.93
CA TYR A 391 -17.23 -4.53 -10.48
C TYR A 391 -16.93 -3.17 -9.85
N LYS A 392 -17.64 -2.84 -8.77
CA LYS A 392 -17.57 -1.53 -8.13
C LYS A 392 -16.35 -1.39 -7.22
N PRO A 393 -15.50 -0.38 -7.42
CA PRO A 393 -14.39 -0.08 -6.52
C PRO A 393 -14.89 0.31 -5.13
N VAL A 394 -13.97 0.32 -4.17
CA VAL A 394 -14.30 0.39 -2.73
C VAL A 394 -13.53 1.53 -2.07
N PHE A 395 -14.21 2.35 -1.29
CA PHE A 395 -13.56 3.33 -0.41
C PHE A 395 -12.93 2.60 0.78
N THR A 396 -11.69 2.93 1.10
CA THR A 396 -10.98 2.40 2.27
C THR A 396 -10.85 3.49 3.32
N ASP A 397 -11.59 3.34 4.41
CA ASP A 397 -11.68 4.35 5.47
C ASP A 397 -10.78 3.98 6.65
N MET A 398 -10.08 4.99 7.16
CA MET A 398 -9.24 4.89 8.35
C MET A 398 -9.55 6.03 9.31
N GLU A 399 -9.72 5.69 10.58
CA GLU A 399 -10.04 6.68 11.61
C GLU A 399 -9.26 6.41 12.89
N PHE A 400 -8.58 7.43 13.40
CA PHE A 400 -7.81 7.33 14.64
C PHE A 400 -7.65 8.68 15.33
N THR A 401 -7.29 8.65 16.61
CA THR A 401 -7.05 9.85 17.42
C THR A 401 -5.59 9.91 17.87
N LEU A 402 -5.03 11.13 17.84
CA LEU A 402 -3.74 11.47 18.41
C LEU A 402 -3.91 12.67 19.34
N ASP A 403 -3.23 12.63 20.49
CA ASP A 403 -3.29 13.69 21.48
C ASP A 403 -2.27 14.77 21.18
N ILE A 404 -2.64 16.03 21.43
CA ILE A 404 -1.66 17.10 21.54
C ILE A 404 -1.02 16.97 22.93
N VAL A 405 0.18 16.40 22.95
CA VAL A 405 1.02 16.30 24.14
C VAL A 405 2.10 17.37 24.07
N GLU A 406 2.36 18.04 25.19
CA GLU A 406 3.56 18.85 25.38
C GLU A 406 4.53 18.10 26.28
N ASP A 407 5.80 18.08 25.87
CA ASP A 407 6.93 17.57 26.65
C ASP A 407 7.30 18.50 27.82
#